data_AF-A0A9D5W065-F1
#
_entry.id   AF-A0A9D5W065-F1
#
_cell.length_a   1.000
_cell.length_b   1.000
_cell.length_c   1.000
_cell.angle_alpha   90.00
_cell.angle_beta   90.00
_cell.angle_gamma   90.00
#
_symmetry.space_group_name_H-M   'P 1'
#
loop_
_entity.id
_entity.type
_entity.pdbx_description
1 polymer ?
#
loop_
_entity_poly.entity_id
_entity_poly.type
_entity_poly.pdbx_seq_one_letter_code
_entity_poly.pdbx_strand_id
1 'polypeptide(L)'
;MDKRYNYFLNLIDKNNPFMYIDIGARGGIFEDWMSSSGATQFIGFEPDSREFNLLKNNENIKYYNYFIYSKSMDLNFFITKRHGASSILRPNMPLMSKYVDSERLDIISEEVIPS
;
A
#
# COMPACT_ATOMS: atom_id res chain seq x y z
N MET A 1 0.08 5.34 -21.80
CA MET A 1 -1.09 5.66 -20.97
C MET A 1 -2.34 5.04 -21.56
N ASP A 2 -3.06 4.24 -20.78
CA ASP A 2 -4.35 3.65 -21.18
C ASP A 2 -5.41 4.76 -21.34
N LYS A 3 -6.20 4.70 -22.42
CA LYS A 3 -7.23 5.70 -22.74
C LYS A 3 -8.25 5.91 -21.61
N ARG A 4 -8.45 4.91 -20.75
CA ARG A 4 -9.37 4.97 -19.60
C ARG A 4 -8.91 5.91 -18.50
N TYR A 5 -7.60 5.98 -18.21
CA TYR A 5 -7.07 6.87 -17.17
C TYR A 5 -7.19 8.35 -17.55
N ASN A 6 -6.88 8.69 -18.80
CA ASN A 6 -7.02 10.05 -19.30
C ASN A 6 -8.45 10.58 -19.22
N TYR A 7 -9.46 9.70 -19.39
CA TYR A 7 -10.85 10.10 -19.22
C TYR A 7 -11.14 10.52 -17.78
N PHE A 8 -10.74 9.70 -16.80
CA PHE A 8 -10.97 10.00 -15.39
C PHE A 8 -10.25 11.27 -14.93
N LEU A 9 -8.97 11.44 -15.30
CA LEU A 9 -8.18 12.60 -14.91
C LEU A 9 -8.77 13.91 -15.45
N ASN A 10 -9.40 13.88 -16.62
CA ASN A 10 -10.08 15.04 -17.21
C ASN A 10 -11.40 15.40 -16.53
N LEU A 11 -11.98 14.49 -15.72
CA LEU A 11 -13.18 14.77 -14.92
C LEU A 11 -12.85 15.40 -13.56
N ILE A 12 -11.58 15.38 -13.15
CA ILE A 12 -11.14 15.99 -11.90
C ILE A 12 -11.18 17.51 -12.09
N ASP A 13 -12.04 18.19 -11.34
CA ASP A 13 -12.07 19.64 -11.30
C ASP A 13 -10.76 20.16 -10.70
N LYS A 14 -9.98 20.86 -11.52
CA LYS A 14 -8.69 21.45 -11.11
C LYS A 14 -8.84 22.56 -10.07
N ASN A 15 -10.05 23.09 -9.87
CA ASN A 15 -10.35 24.07 -8.83
C ASN A 15 -10.79 23.43 -7.51
N ASN A 16 -11.01 22.11 -7.49
CA ASN A 16 -11.39 21.38 -6.30
C ASN A 16 -10.32 20.32 -5.97
N PRO A 17 -9.27 20.71 -5.24
CA PRO A 17 -8.19 19.79 -4.92
C PRO A 17 -8.70 18.62 -4.07
N PHE A 18 -8.15 17.44 -4.29
CA PHE A 18 -8.49 16.25 -3.50
C PHE A 18 -7.22 15.56 -2.99
N MET A 19 -7.41 14.71 -1.99
CA MET A 19 -6.34 13.88 -1.44
C MET A 19 -6.52 12.45 -1.92
N TYR A 20 -5.47 11.88 -2.50
CA TYR A 20 -5.42 10.46 -2.83
C TYR A 20 -4.70 9.71 -1.72
N ILE A 21 -5.36 8.71 -1.14
CA ILE A 21 -4.81 7.88 -0.07
C ILE A 21 -4.69 6.45 -0.57
N ASP A 22 -3.46 5.92 -0.62
CA ASP A 22 -3.14 4.54 -0.98
C ASP A 22 -2.88 3.69 0.26
N ILE A 23 -3.61 2.58 0.42
CA ILE A 23 -3.48 1.67 1.55
C ILE A 23 -2.83 0.37 1.07
N GLY A 24 -1.61 0.09 1.53
CA GLY A 24 -0.77 -0.95 0.96
C GLY A 24 -0.02 -0.44 -0.27
N ALA A 25 0.68 0.69 -0.10
CA ALA A 25 1.33 1.46 -1.16
C ALA A 25 2.63 0.82 -1.71
N ARG A 26 2.71 -0.51 -1.66
CA ARG A 26 3.85 -1.28 -2.16
C ARG A 26 4.16 -0.94 -3.61
N GLY A 27 5.41 -0.57 -3.88
CA GLY A 27 5.84 -0.16 -5.23
C GLY A 27 5.55 1.30 -5.57
N GLY A 28 4.92 2.03 -4.64
CA GLY A 28 4.61 3.45 -4.78
C GLY A 28 3.32 3.73 -5.53
N ILE A 29 2.92 5.00 -5.48
CA ILE A 29 1.72 5.48 -6.15
C ILE A 29 1.93 5.44 -7.67
N PHE A 30 0.96 4.84 -8.35
CA PHE A 30 1.02 4.59 -9.78
C PHE A 30 1.19 5.89 -10.59
N GLU A 31 2.11 5.89 -11.56
CA GLU A 31 2.48 7.09 -12.34
C GLU A 31 1.30 7.76 -13.05
N ASP A 32 0.26 6.99 -13.43
CA ASP A 32 -0.91 7.58 -14.08
C ASP A 32 -1.63 8.58 -13.16
N TRP A 33 -1.62 8.39 -11.84
CA TRP A 33 -2.16 9.35 -10.89
C TRP A 33 -1.31 10.61 -10.77
N MET A 34 0.00 10.54 -11.04
CA MET A 34 0.90 11.69 -10.95
C MET A 34 0.57 12.80 -11.95
N SER A 35 -0.18 12.46 -13.01
CA SER A 35 -0.65 13.43 -13.98
C SER A 35 -1.72 14.41 -13.42
N SER A 36 -2.32 14.11 -12.26
CA SER A 36 -3.18 15.04 -11.51
C SER A 36 -2.47 15.84 -10.41
N SER A 37 -1.13 15.72 -10.31
CA SER A 37 -0.33 16.30 -9.20
C SER A 37 -0.50 17.81 -8.98
N GLY A 38 -0.84 18.58 -10.02
CA GLY A 38 -1.13 20.02 -9.88
C GLY A 38 -2.34 20.37 -9.02
N ALA A 39 -3.20 19.39 -8.69
CA ALA A 39 -4.41 19.56 -7.87
C ALA A 39 -4.58 18.47 -6.80
N THR A 40 -3.59 17.58 -6.62
CA THR A 40 -3.75 16.37 -5.80
C THR A 40 -2.59 16.20 -4.84
N GLN A 41 -2.88 16.10 -3.54
CA GLN A 41 -1.92 15.65 -2.54
C GLN A 41 -2.01 14.13 -2.40
N PHE A 42 -0.87 13.45 -2.33
CA PHE A 42 -0.80 12.01 -2.25
C PHE A 42 -0.28 11.55 -0.89
N ILE A 43 -0.98 10.58 -0.30
CA ILE A 43 -0.56 9.89 0.92
C ILE A 43 -0.55 8.39 0.65
N GLY A 44 0.55 7.71 0.97
CA GLY A 44 0.63 6.25 0.90
C GLY A 44 0.95 5.64 2.25
N PHE A 45 0.33 4.52 2.58
CA PHE A 45 0.62 3.73 3.77
C PHE A 45 1.19 2.39 3.35
N GLU A 46 2.43 2.09 3.76
CA GLU A 46 3.07 0.80 3.52
C GLU A 46 3.66 0.28 4.83
N PRO A 47 3.03 -0.71 5.48
CA PRO A 47 3.49 -1.23 6.78
C PRO A 47 4.73 -2.12 6.68
N ASP A 48 5.00 -2.76 5.54
CA ASP A 48 6.20 -3.57 5.36
C ASP A 48 7.42 -2.68 5.25
N SER A 49 8.23 -2.61 6.32
CA SER A 49 9.42 -1.76 6.40
C SER A 49 10.38 -2.00 5.23
N ARG A 50 10.44 -3.22 4.70
CA ARG A 50 11.29 -3.59 3.56
C ARG A 50 10.85 -2.90 2.28
N GLU A 51 9.54 -2.81 2.06
CA GLU A 51 8.96 -2.13 0.89
C GLU A 51 8.88 -0.62 1.11
N PHE A 52 8.51 -0.18 2.32
CA PHE A 52 8.46 1.23 2.69
C PHE A 52 9.80 1.93 2.48
N ASN A 53 10.91 1.29 2.86
CA ASN A 53 12.25 1.85 2.69
C ASN A 53 12.65 2.07 1.22
N LEU A 54 11.92 1.47 0.27
CA LEU A 54 12.12 1.70 -1.18
C LEU A 54 11.34 2.91 -1.69
N LEU A 55 10.35 3.40 -0.93
CA LEU A 55 9.49 4.51 -1.30
C LEU A 55 10.19 5.84 -1.07
N LYS A 56 9.90 6.82 -1.94
CA LYS A 56 10.51 8.14 -1.90
C LYS A 56 9.46 9.22 -1.73
N ASN A 57 9.55 9.93 -0.62
CA ASN A 57 8.77 11.14 -0.40
C ASN A 57 9.22 12.24 -1.37
N ASN A 58 8.30 13.12 -1.72
CA ASN A 58 8.58 14.36 -2.42
C ASN A 58 7.59 15.44 -1.96
N GLU A 59 7.58 16.60 -2.63
CA GLU A 59 6.70 17.72 -2.26
C GLU A 59 5.21 17.37 -2.28
N ASN A 60 4.79 16.49 -3.19
CA ASN A 60 3.39 16.14 -3.43
C ASN A 60 2.99 14.76 -2.87
N ILE A 61 3.96 13.92 -2.50
CA ILE A 61 3.74 12.56 -2.00
C ILE A 61 4.41 12.35 -0.65
N LYS A 62 3.63 11.85 0.32
CA LYS A 62 4.13 11.37 1.60
C LYS A 62 3.75 9.92 1.85
N TYR A 63 4.74 9.11 2.19
CA TYR A 63 4.57 7.73 2.61
C TYR A 63 4.73 7.60 4.13
N TYR A 64 3.95 6.71 4.71
CA TYR A 64 3.92 6.42 6.13
C TYR A 64 4.07 4.91 6.37
N ASN A 65 5.00 4.53 7.26
CA ASN A 65 5.22 3.12 7.64
C ASN A 65 4.27 2.69 8.75
N TYR A 66 2.97 2.67 8.45
CA TYR A 66 1.91 2.37 9.41
C TYR A 66 0.81 1.54 8.77
N PHE A 67 0.08 0.80 9.60
CA PHE A 67 -1.23 0.27 9.25
C PHE A 67 -2.31 1.34 9.38
N ILE A 68 -3.30 1.27 8.50
CA ILE A 68 -4.60 1.90 8.75
C ILE A 68 -5.52 0.87 9.36
N TYR A 69 -6.03 1.18 10.55
CA TYR A 69 -6.92 0.32 11.31
C TYR A 69 -8.02 1.12 12.01
N SER A 70 -9.05 0.44 12.49
CA SER A 70 -10.22 1.07 13.13
C SER A 70 -9.91 1.80 14.45
N LYS A 71 -8.77 1.51 15.08
CA LYS A 71 -8.34 2.10 16.34
C LYS A 71 -6.82 2.11 16.45
N SER A 72 -6.30 3.06 17.23
CA SER A 72 -4.89 3.13 17.62
C SER A 72 -4.56 1.95 18.54
N MET A 73 -3.73 1.02 18.07
CA MET A 73 -3.24 -0.11 18.87
C MET A 73 -2.02 -0.75 18.22
N ASP A 74 -1.25 -1.46 19.01
CA ASP A 74 -0.18 -2.31 18.50
C ASP A 74 -0.79 -3.51 17.75
N LEU A 75 -0.24 -3.80 16.57
CA LEU A 75 -0.71 -4.88 15.70
C LEU A 75 0.44 -5.84 15.39
N ASN A 76 0.17 -7.13 15.48
CA ASN A 76 1.08 -8.15 14.97
C ASN A 76 1.01 -8.16 13.45
N PHE A 77 2.17 -8.02 12.82
CA PHE A 77 2.33 -8.08 11.39
C PHE A 77 3.04 -9.38 10.98
N PHE A 78 2.34 -10.19 10.20
CA PHE A 78 2.86 -11.45 9.69
C PHE A 78 3.51 -11.23 8.33
N ILE A 79 4.85 -11.19 8.33
CA ILE A 79 5.64 -10.95 7.12
C ILE A 79 5.83 -12.27 6.39
N THR A 80 5.36 -12.35 5.15
CA THR A 80 5.44 -13.57 4.33
C THR A 80 6.56 -13.47 3.28
N LYS A 81 6.96 -14.63 2.71
CA LYS A 81 7.93 -14.68 1.60
C LYS A 81 7.50 -13.80 0.42
N ARG A 82 6.21 -13.78 0.08
CA ARG A 82 5.65 -12.85 -0.91
C ARG A 82 5.26 -11.56 -0.21
N HIS A 83 6.05 -10.50 -0.38
CA HIS A 83 5.91 -9.26 0.39
C HIS A 83 4.48 -8.67 0.34
N GLY A 84 3.85 -8.62 -0.84
CA GLY A 84 2.47 -8.15 -0.98
C GLY A 84 1.37 -9.08 -0.44
N ALA A 85 1.72 -10.17 0.25
CA ALA A 85 0.79 -11.04 0.97
C ALA A 85 1.01 -11.00 2.50
N SER A 86 1.95 -10.17 2.97
CA SER A 86 2.10 -9.86 4.39
C SER A 86 0.88 -9.09 4.88
N SER A 87 0.38 -9.38 6.10
CA SER A 87 -0.74 -8.64 6.67
C SER A 87 -0.84 -8.83 8.19
N ILE A 88 -1.78 -8.13 8.83
CA ILE A 88 -2.16 -8.39 10.24
C ILE A 88 -2.98 -9.68 10.41
N LEU A 89 -3.36 -10.33 9.32
CA LEU A 89 -4.05 -11.61 9.30
C LEU A 89 -3.05 -12.73 9.03
N ARG A 90 -3.03 -13.75 9.89
CA ARG A 90 -2.21 -14.94 9.65
C ARG A 90 -2.74 -15.69 8.42
N PRO A 91 -1.87 -16.11 7.47
CA PRO A 91 -2.28 -16.89 6.32
C PRO A 91 -2.99 -18.19 6.73
N ASN A 92 -4.09 -18.52 6.07
CA ASN A 92 -4.81 -19.78 6.29
C ASN A 92 -4.09 -20.94 5.60
N MET A 93 -2.94 -21.38 6.14
CA MET A 93 -2.12 -22.44 5.55
C MET A 93 -2.84 -23.78 5.35
N PRO A 94 -3.77 -24.22 6.24
CA PRO A 94 -4.59 -25.42 5.96
C PRO A 94 -5.40 -25.35 4.67
N LEU A 95 -5.86 -24.15 4.27
CA LEU A 95 -6.53 -23.94 2.99
C LEU A 95 -5.52 -23.74 1.85
N MET A 96 -4.50 -22.90 2.07
CA MET A 96 -3.56 -22.46 1.03
C MET A 96 -2.64 -23.58 0.56
N SER A 97 -2.28 -24.53 1.42
CA SER A 97 -1.47 -25.72 1.07
C SER A 97 -2.09 -26.62 0.01
N LYS A 98 -3.36 -26.42 -0.34
CA LYS A 98 -4.05 -27.13 -1.43
C LYS A 98 -3.74 -26.55 -2.82
N TYR A 99 -3.12 -25.38 -2.89
CA TYR A 99 -2.76 -24.70 -4.13
C TYR A 99 -1.25 -24.78 -4.37
N VAL A 100 -0.85 -24.69 -5.64
CA VAL A 100 0.57 -24.62 -6.03
C VAL A 100 1.19 -23.34 -5.48
N ASP A 101 2.47 -23.38 -5.12
CA ASP A 101 3.23 -22.23 -4.62
C ASP A 101 2.60 -21.63 -3.35
N SER A 102 2.23 -22.49 -2.40
CA SER A 102 1.67 -22.08 -1.11
C SER A 102 2.75 -21.57 -0.14
N GLU A 103 3.98 -22.03 -0.33
CA GLU A 103 5.18 -21.65 0.40
C GLU A 103 5.50 -20.15 0.28
N ARG A 104 4.98 -19.46 -0.75
CA ARG A 104 5.05 -17.99 -0.86
C ARG A 104 4.35 -17.26 0.28
N LEU A 105 3.43 -17.95 0.97
CA LEU A 105 2.69 -17.42 2.11
C LEU A 105 3.33 -17.81 3.46
N ASP A 106 4.42 -18.57 3.45
CA ASP A 106 5.16 -18.87 4.68
C ASP A 106 5.60 -17.58 5.35
N ILE A 107 5.35 -17.51 6.65
CA ILE A 107 5.79 -16.40 7.50
C ILE A 107 7.30 -16.54 7.71
N ILE A 108 8.04 -15.46 7.40
CA ILE A 108 9.48 -15.37 7.57
C ILE A 108 9.90 -14.45 8.72
N SER A 109 8.99 -13.57 9.17
CA SER A 109 9.19 -12.70 10.31
C SER A 109 7.83 -12.29 10.89
N GLU A 110 7.82 -11.95 12.17
CA GLU A 110 6.68 -11.34 12.85
C GLU A 110 7.17 -10.06 13.52
N GLU A 111 6.49 -8.95 13.23
CA GLU A 111 6.83 -7.63 13.77
C GLU A 111 5.62 -7.08 14.53
N VAL A 112 5.87 -6.32 15.59
CA VAL A 112 4.83 -5.52 16.23
C VAL A 112 4.94 -4.12 15.65
N ILE A 113 3.93 -3.69 14.92
CA ILE A 113 3.85 -2.29 14.47
C ILE A 113 3.14 -1.50 15.57
N PRO A 114 3.83 -0.55 16.23
CA PRO A 114 3.24 0.25 17.29
C PRO A 114 2.20 1.21 16.74
N SER A 115 1.28 1.63 17.61
CA SER A 115 0.29 2.66 17.30
C SER A 115 0.89 4.04 17.05
#